data_AF-A0A537YGH0-F1
#
_entry.id   AF-A0A537YGH0-F1
#
_cell.length_a   1.000
_cell.length_b   1.000
_cell.length_c   1.000
_cell.angle_alpha   90.00
_cell.angle_beta   90.00
_cell.angle_gamma   90.00
#
_symmetry.space_group_name_H-M   'P 1'
#
loop_
_entity.id
_entity.type
_entity.pdbx_description
1 polymer ?
#
loop_
_entity_poly.entity_id
_entity_poly.type
_entity_poly.pdbx_seq_one_letter_code
_entity_poly.pdbx_strand_id
1 'polypeptide(L)' 'MELDGHPTHDLVGELQVRGAILYPGTGAGPNRHYQEMQPPEDPDARALWLYLPPEVYNTGFDEPAPLT' A
#
# COMPACT_ATOMS: atom_id res chain seq x y z
N MET A 1 14.84 10.11 19.44
CA MET A 1 15.62 9.60 18.30
C MET A 1 14.58 8.92 17.44
N GLU A 2 14.05 9.66 16.48
CA GLU A 2 13.15 9.07 15.48
C GLU A 2 14.04 8.13 14.66
N LEU A 3 13.70 6.84 14.67
CA LEU A 3 14.26 5.91 13.70
C LEU A 3 13.81 6.46 12.35
N ASP A 4 14.76 6.77 11.45
CA ASP A 4 14.46 7.17 10.06
C ASP A 4 13.43 6.20 9.49
N GLY A 5 12.19 6.67 9.47
CA GLY A 5 11.04 5.89 9.05
C GLY A 5 11.20 5.61 7.58
N HIS A 6 11.06 4.34 7.22
CA HIS A 6 11.16 3.94 5.84
C HIS A 6 10.05 4.70 5.06
N PRO A 7 10.34 5.51 4.03
CA PRO A 7 9.39 6.54 3.54
C PRO A 7 8.03 5.96 3.14
N THR A 8 8.05 4.78 2.54
CA THR A 8 6.83 4.05 2.16
C THR A 8 6.09 3.44 3.35
N HIS A 9 6.79 2.99 4.39
CA HIS A 9 6.14 2.51 5.62
C HIS A 9 5.40 3.64 6.32
N ASP A 10 5.99 4.83 6.38
CA ASP A 10 5.36 5.99 6.99
C ASP A 10 4.10 6.39 6.21
N LEU A 11 4.18 6.45 4.88
CA LEU A 11 3.01 6.68 4.03
C LEU A 11 1.90 5.64 4.27
N VAL A 12 2.25 4.35 4.28
CA VAL A 12 1.28 3.26 4.53
C VAL A 12 0.66 3.42 5.91
N GLY A 13 1.46 3.73 6.92
CA GLY A 13 0.98 3.99 8.28
C GLY A 13 -0.01 5.16 8.35
N GLU A 14 0.32 6.28 7.71
CA GLU A 14 -0.58 7.44 7.65
C GLU A 14 -1.90 7.13 6.95
N LEU A 15 -1.85 6.40 5.83
CA LEU A 15 -3.04 5.97 5.10
C LEU A 15 -3.91 5.07 5.96
N GLN A 16 -3.32 4.11 6.67
CA GLN A 16 -4.05 3.21 7.58
C GLN A 16 -4.70 3.98 8.74
N VAL A 17 -4.02 4.97 9.32
CA VAL A 17 -4.60 5.85 10.35
C VAL A 17 -5.83 6.61 9.83
N ARG A 18 -5.84 6.95 8.53
CA ARG A 18 -6.97 7.62 7.86
C ARG A 18 -8.05 6.65 7.36
N GLY A 19 -7.91 5.35 7.61
CA GLY A 19 -8.89 4.32 7.26
C GLY A 19 -8.61 3.56 5.96
N ALA A 20 -7.44 3.73 5.35
CA ALA A 20 -7.04 2.88 4.22
C ALA A 20 -6.74 1.45 4.70
N ILE A 21 -6.95 0.48 3.81
CA ILE A 21 -6.72 -0.94 4.11
C ILE A 21 -5.53 -1.44 3.30
N LEU A 22 -4.56 -2.05 3.98
CA LEU A 22 -3.44 -2.72 3.34
C LEU A 22 -3.82 -4.18 3.06
N TYR A 23 -3.79 -4.57 1.79
CA TYR A 23 -4.00 -5.96 1.38
C TYR A 23 -2.68 -6.58 0.96
N PRO A 24 -2.20 -7.63 1.65
CA PRO A 24 -1.05 -8.40 1.20
C PRO A 24 -1.31 -8.96 -0.19
N GLY A 25 -0.31 -8.96 -1.06
CA GLY A 25 -0.48 -9.37 -2.46
C GLY A 25 0.83 -9.59 -3.20
N THR A 26 0.71 -9.72 -4.52
CA THR A 26 1.85 -9.83 -5.44
C THR A 26 1.66 -8.85 -6.59
N GLY A 27 2.56 -8.83 -7.58
CA GLY A 27 2.36 -8.07 -8.81
C GLY A 27 1.09 -8.46 -9.60
N ALA A 28 0.50 -9.63 -9.32
CA ALA A 28 -0.79 -10.02 -9.88
C ALA A 28 -2.00 -9.39 -9.18
N GLY A 29 -1.79 -8.70 -8.04
CA GLY A 29 -2.83 -8.04 -7.26
C GLY A 29 -2.90 -8.50 -5.80
N PRO A 30 -3.88 -7.97 -5.05
CA PRO A 30 -4.13 -8.32 -3.66
C PRO A 30 -4.59 -9.77 -3.50
N ASN A 31 -4.27 -10.38 -2.36
CA ASN A 31 -4.72 -11.71 -2.03
C ASN A 31 -6.24 -11.71 -1.76
N ARG A 32 -6.97 -12.43 -2.61
CA ARG A 32 -8.43 -12.56 -2.58
C ARG A 32 -8.99 -12.96 -1.21
N HIS A 33 -8.28 -13.81 -0.47
CA HIS A 33 -8.71 -14.22 0.87
C HIS A 33 -8.84 -13.04 1.83
N TYR A 34 -7.92 -12.09 1.77
CA TYR A 34 -7.94 -10.89 2.62
C TYR A 34 -9.00 -9.88 2.19
N GLN A 35 -9.37 -9.86 0.91
CA GLN A 35 -10.48 -9.04 0.40
C GLN A 35 -11.83 -9.57 0.88
N GLU A 36 -12.02 -10.89 0.84
CA GLU A 36 -13.27 -11.55 1.25
C GLU A 36 -13.56 -11.43 2.76
N MET A 37 -12.54 -11.17 3.58
CA MET A 37 -12.69 -10.97 5.04
C MET A 37 -13.15 -9.57 5.43
N GLN A 38 -13.31 -8.65 4.48
CA GLN A 38 -13.69 -7.28 4.78
C GLN A 38 -15.20 -7.12 4.96
N PRO A 39 -15.65 -6.18 5.80
CA PRO A 39 -17.04 -5.78 5.83
C PRO A 39 -17.47 -5.34 4.42
N PRO A 40 -18.73 -5.60 4.02
CA PRO A 40 -19.20 -5.24 2.70
C PRO A 40 -19.00 -3.74 2.46
N GLU A 41 -18.17 -3.41 1.48
CA GLU A 41 -18.01 -2.03 1.03
C GLU A 41 -19.31 -1.55 0.41
N ASP A 42 -19.55 -0.24 0.50
CA ASP A 42 -20.56 0.42 -0.32
C ASP A 42 -20.22 0.16 -1.80
N PRO A 43 -21.09 -0.53 -2.56
CA PRO A 43 -20.79 -0.88 -3.95
C PRO A 43 -20.58 0.34 -4.86
N ASP A 44 -21.04 1.52 -4.43
CA ASP A 44 -20.86 2.78 -5.16
C ASP A 44 -19.64 3.59 -4.68
N ALA A 45 -18.91 3.11 -3.67
CA ALA A 45 -17.70 3.76 -3.20
C ALA A 45 -16.57 3.66 -4.24
N ARG A 46 -15.92 4.80 -4.49
CA ARG A 46 -14.72 4.84 -5.35
C ARG A 46 -13.50 4.44 -4.54
N ALA A 47 -12.82 3.39 -4.99
CA ALA A 47 -11.55 2.94 -4.42
C ALA A 47 -10.44 2.94 -5.48
N LEU A 48 -9.18 2.90 -5.01
CA LEU A 48 -7.99 2.73 -5.85
C LEU A 48 -7.12 1.61 -5.30
N TRP A 49 -6.47 0.86 -6.18
CA TRP A 49 -5.48 -0.14 -5.84
C TRP A 49 -4.09 0.39 -6.16
N LEU A 50 -3.22 0.42 -5.14
CA LEU A 50 -1.83 0.85 -5.30
C LEU A 50 -0.91 -0.37 -5.18
N TYR A 51 -0.21 -0.69 -6.26
CA TYR A 51 0.85 -1.68 -6.26
C TYR A 51 2.20 -0.98 -6.03
N LEU A 52 2.98 -1.49 -5.07
CA LEU A 52 4.30 -1.00 -4.73
C LEU A 52 5.31 -2.14 -4.96
N PRO A 53 6.18 -2.06 -5.99
CA PRO A 53 7.28 -3.00 -6.15
C PRO A 53 8.18 -3.02 -4.92
N PRO A 54 8.84 -4.16 -4.59
CA PRO A 54 9.73 -4.25 -3.44
C PRO A 54 10.78 -3.14 -3.40
N GLU A 55 11.29 -2.72 -4.55
CA GLU A 55 12.28 -1.65 -4.66
C GLU A 55 11.69 -0.33 -4.14
N VAL A 56 10.54 0.09 -4.66
CA VAL A 56 9.84 1.33 -4.23
C VAL A 56 9.37 1.23 -2.78
N TYR A 57 8.90 0.05 -2.36
CA TYR A 57 8.53 -0.17 -0.98
C TYR A 57 9.72 0.00 -0.02
N ASN A 58 10.92 -0.45 -0.45
CA ASN A 58 12.16 -0.45 0.32
C ASN A 58 13.11 0.75 0.03
N THR A 59 12.73 1.71 -0.82
CA THR A 59 13.51 2.95 -0.98
C THR A 59 12.68 4.22 -0.79
N GLY A 60 11.35 4.12 -0.82
CA GLY A 60 10.51 5.32 -0.86
C GLY A 60 10.24 5.81 -2.28
N PHE A 61 9.42 6.86 -2.38
CA PHE A 61 9.12 7.56 -3.63
C PHE A 61 10.11 8.67 -3.95
N ASP A 62 11.07 8.93 -3.06
CA ASP A 62 11.98 10.07 -3.14
C ASP A 62 13.09 9.86 -4.19
N GLU A 63 13.39 8.61 -4.54
CA GLU A 63 14.35 8.28 -5.58
C GLU A 63 13.65 7.96 -6.93
N PRO A 64 14.10 8.54 -8.05
CA PRO A 64 13.55 8.22 -9.36
C PRO A 64 13.79 6.75 -9.68
N ALA A 65 12.75 6.06 -10.17
CA ALA A 65 12.86 4.67 -10.61
C ALA A 65 14.04 4.50 -11.59
N PRO A 66 14.86 3.45 -11.46
CA PRO A 66 15.95 3.20 -12.39
C PRO A 66 15.36 3.08 -13.81
N LEU A 67 15.85 3.94 -14.71
CA LEU A 67 15.48 3.89 -16.13
C LEU A 67 15.89 2.52 -16.67
N THR A 68 14.91 1.77 -17.16
CA THR A 68 15.12 0.47 -17.83
C THR A 68 15.35 0.66 -19.32
#